data_AF-A0A6B0WEW4-F1
#
_entry.id   AF-A0A6B0WEW4-F1
#
_cell.length_a   1.000
_cell.length_b   1.000
_cell.length_c   1.000
_cell.angle_alpha   90.00
_cell.angle_beta   90.00
_cell.angle_gamma   90.00
#
_symmetry.space_group_name_H-M   'P 1'
#
loop_
_entity.id
_entity.type
_entity.pdbx_description
1 polymer ?
#
loop_
_entity_poly.entity_id
_entity_poly.type
_entity_poly.pdbx_seq_one_letter_code
_entity_poly.pdbx_strand_id
1 'polypeptide(L)'
;MRLAARPGCTSTTSRAASNPVSAERRDTEVAAPATTLLLGRESVGKSALVRALTGQPARSVNFRGTAVPCGEYTTPGRVFVDTPGLHRASDADTVRLTLEALHDADEVLLVASATQLDEDLDLLLPLVQGRRASVAVTRWDLVADHAAARAAIVRMALTTGLPFVALDARRPDAAALEDLEAAVTAPGAVRHERTPVRAGFRIEPRRGLLDHAVAGPAAGVALLVLPALLAVLAANRAAALLEPLVEAGTIPLAEQTVGWPGLLAAMLAGDYGLLTMGPLLFVWAVPTVLVYAVLLGAYKASGLADRIGTAIHPLLRPVGLHGRDVTRTLMGFGCNVPAIISARACSACTRPTTVGAISFGAACSYQLGATLAVFAAAGRSSLVVPYLALLVAATLVYARLTSDPVARSPLNTLLVEPRTFVT
;
A
#
# COMPACT_ATOMS: atom_id res chain seq x y z
N MET A 1 -12.76 46.87 5.86
CA MET A 1 -12.30 47.88 6.82
C MET A 1 -12.04 47.18 8.15
N ARG A 2 -10.74 47.11 8.54
CA ARG A 2 -10.14 46.86 9.87
C ARG A 2 -10.44 45.55 10.65
N LEU A 3 -9.41 44.68 10.59
CA LEU A 3 -8.70 43.97 11.67
C LEU A 3 -9.15 44.19 13.13
N ALA A 4 -9.13 43.10 13.91
CA ALA A 4 -8.62 43.12 15.29
C ALA A 4 -8.02 41.75 15.68
N ALA A 5 -6.71 41.76 15.95
CA ALA A 5 -5.92 40.67 16.51
C ALA A 5 -6.18 40.49 18.01
N ARG A 6 -5.91 39.29 18.54
CA ARG A 6 -5.81 39.01 19.98
C ARG A 6 -4.37 38.62 20.37
N PRO A 7 -3.95 38.88 21.63
CA PRO A 7 -2.57 39.22 21.97
C PRO A 7 -1.76 38.05 22.51
N GLY A 8 -0.43 38.24 22.48
CA GLY A 8 0.58 37.34 23.04
C GLY A 8 0.55 37.24 24.56
N CYS A 9 1.09 36.12 25.05
CA CYS A 9 1.32 35.89 26.46
C CYS A 9 2.81 35.64 26.71
N THR A 10 3.27 36.24 27.80
CA THR A 10 4.62 36.59 28.19
C THR A 10 5.44 35.44 28.77
N SER A 11 6.76 35.58 28.60
CA SER A 11 7.84 34.84 29.23
C SER A 11 7.85 34.93 30.77
N THR A 12 8.10 33.80 31.43
CA THR A 12 8.54 33.77 32.84
C THR A 12 9.83 32.96 32.95
N THR A 13 10.85 33.63 33.46
CA THR A 13 12.20 33.17 33.79
C THR A 13 12.22 32.18 34.96
N SER A 14 13.06 31.13 34.86
CA SER A 14 13.67 30.45 36.00
C SER A 14 15.16 30.24 35.69
N ARG A 15 16.02 30.64 36.63
CA ARG A 15 17.48 30.71 36.53
C ARG A 15 18.12 29.62 37.40
N ALA A 16 19.24 29.11 36.87
CA ALA A 16 20.44 28.61 37.57
C ALA A 16 20.47 27.17 38.10
N ALA A 17 21.30 26.35 37.43
CA ALA A 17 22.45 25.70 38.07
C ALA A 17 23.53 25.43 37.00
N SER A 18 24.58 26.24 37.03
CA SER A 18 25.81 26.09 36.25
C SER A 18 26.77 25.13 36.95
N ASN A 19 27.32 24.16 36.23
CA ASN A 19 28.56 23.50 36.62
C ASN A 19 29.57 23.61 35.47
N PRO A 20 30.78 24.14 35.70
CA PRO A 20 31.81 24.29 34.69
C PRO A 20 32.75 23.07 34.72
N VAL A 21 32.88 22.37 33.60
CA VAL A 21 34.09 21.59 33.32
C VAL A 21 34.55 21.91 31.90
N SER A 22 35.75 22.44 31.87
CA SER A 22 36.53 22.96 30.77
C SER A 22 36.77 21.93 29.66
N ALA A 23 36.72 22.43 28.43
CA ALA A 23 37.66 22.19 27.33
C ALA A 23 38.43 20.86 27.32
N GLU A 24 38.06 19.97 26.39
CA GLU A 24 38.94 19.36 25.37
C GLU A 24 38.21 18.21 24.66
N ARG A 25 37.55 18.52 23.54
CA ARG A 25 37.26 17.55 22.47
C ARG A 25 37.28 18.30 21.15
N ARG A 26 38.46 18.37 20.54
CA ARG A 26 38.59 18.58 19.11
C ARG A 26 38.15 17.30 18.39
N ASP A 27 37.24 17.48 17.46
CA ASP A 27 37.23 16.88 16.14
C ASP A 27 37.18 15.35 16.05
N THR A 28 35.95 14.85 15.96
CA THR A 28 35.56 14.01 14.83
C THR A 28 34.09 14.29 14.59
N GLU A 29 33.82 15.37 13.86
CA GLU A 29 32.51 15.59 13.25
C GLU A 29 32.34 14.45 12.24
N VAL A 30 31.72 13.35 12.69
CA VAL A 30 31.31 12.27 11.79
C VAL A 30 30.33 12.92 10.82
N ALA A 31 30.79 13.13 9.58
CA ALA A 31 29.98 13.68 8.52
C ALA A 31 28.63 12.95 8.52
N ALA A 32 27.53 13.70 8.56
CA ALA A 32 26.20 13.12 8.55
C ALA A 32 26.10 12.13 7.36
N PRO A 33 25.55 10.92 7.57
CA PRO A 33 25.48 9.92 6.53
C PRO A 33 24.73 10.49 5.32
N ALA A 34 25.26 10.26 4.11
CA ALA A 34 24.63 10.73 2.89
C ALA A 34 23.19 10.19 2.80
N THR A 35 22.24 11.03 2.39
CA THR A 35 20.85 10.60 2.23
C THR A 35 20.55 10.37 0.75
N THR A 36 20.02 9.20 0.40
CA THR A 36 19.51 8.88 -0.94
C THR A 36 18.00 8.75 -0.90
N LEU A 37 17.32 9.65 -1.62
CA LEU A 37 15.89 9.58 -1.81
C LEU A 37 15.57 8.66 -2.99
N LEU A 38 14.71 7.66 -2.78
CA LEU A 38 14.20 6.86 -3.88
C LEU A 38 12.97 7.50 -4.47
N LEU A 39 12.98 7.69 -5.79
CA LEU A 39 11.85 8.25 -6.53
C LEU A 39 11.48 7.34 -7.70
N GLY A 40 10.19 7.07 -7.85
CA GLY A 40 9.70 6.18 -8.90
C GLY A 40 8.19 5.99 -8.79
N ARG A 41 7.55 5.50 -9.85
CA ARG A 41 6.14 5.12 -9.81
C ARG A 41 5.88 4.02 -8.78
N GLU A 42 4.63 3.80 -8.37
CA GLU A 42 4.32 2.66 -7.51
C GLU A 42 4.56 1.34 -8.26
N SER A 43 4.84 0.28 -7.51
CA SER A 43 5.02 -1.07 -8.04
C SER A 43 6.18 -1.25 -9.04
N VAL A 44 7.09 -0.28 -9.18
CA VAL A 44 8.35 -0.46 -9.93
C VAL A 44 9.43 -1.21 -9.14
N GLY A 45 9.20 -1.52 -7.87
CA GLY A 45 10.12 -2.33 -7.05
C GLY A 45 11.09 -1.53 -6.15
N LYS A 46 10.81 -0.25 -5.84
CA LYS A 46 11.64 0.60 -4.95
C LYS A 46 12.00 -0.08 -3.62
N SER A 47 10.99 -0.50 -2.86
CA SER A 47 11.21 -1.11 -1.54
C SER A 47 11.94 -2.46 -1.62
N ALA A 48 11.72 -3.23 -2.70
CA ALA A 48 12.43 -4.49 -2.93
C ALA A 48 13.90 -4.24 -3.24
N LEU A 49 14.19 -3.23 -4.07
CA LEU A 49 15.54 -2.80 -4.43
C LEU A 49 16.36 -2.39 -3.20
N VAL A 50 15.84 -1.49 -2.37
CA VAL A 50 16.56 -1.03 -1.16
C VAL A 50 16.71 -2.14 -0.13
N ARG A 51 15.68 -2.97 0.02
CA ARG A 51 15.78 -4.11 0.94
C ARG A 51 16.89 -5.08 0.50
N ALA A 52 17.02 -5.32 -0.80
CA ALA A 52 18.09 -6.16 -1.32
C ALA A 52 19.47 -5.49 -1.15
N LEU A 53 19.57 -4.17 -1.36
CA LEU A 53 20.81 -3.41 -1.19
C LEU A 53 21.26 -3.30 0.27
N THR A 54 20.33 -3.08 1.20
CA THR A 54 20.64 -2.81 2.61
C THR A 54 20.63 -4.04 3.51
N GLY A 55 19.96 -5.13 3.07
CA GLY A 55 19.77 -6.35 3.86
C GLY A 55 18.88 -6.19 5.09
N GLN A 56 18.29 -5.01 5.32
CA GLN A 56 17.52 -4.68 6.53
C GLN A 56 16.05 -4.34 6.21
N PRO A 57 15.12 -4.57 7.17
CA PRO A 57 13.74 -4.12 7.02
C PRO A 57 13.63 -2.60 7.19
N ALA A 58 12.66 -2.01 6.49
CA ALA A 58 12.37 -0.58 6.60
C ALA A 58 11.89 -0.19 8.01
N ARG A 59 12.29 1.00 8.46
CA ARG A 59 11.65 1.69 9.59
C ARG A 59 10.64 2.71 9.05
N SER A 60 9.42 2.68 9.58
CA SER A 60 8.38 3.65 9.20
C SER A 60 8.62 4.97 9.91
N VAL A 61 8.92 6.03 9.17
CA VAL A 61 9.18 7.37 9.71
C VAL A 61 8.45 8.43 8.88
N ASN A 62 8.20 9.58 9.47
CA ASN A 62 7.72 10.74 8.72
C ASN A 62 8.93 11.49 8.16
N PHE A 63 8.93 11.75 6.85
CA PHE A 63 10.10 12.34 6.21
C PHE A 63 10.33 13.77 6.71
N ARG A 64 11.43 13.99 7.45
CA ARG A 64 11.90 15.30 7.93
C ARG A 64 10.78 16.23 8.44
N GLY A 65 9.87 15.69 9.26
CA GLY A 65 8.78 16.47 9.87
C GLY A 65 7.58 16.78 8.95
N THR A 66 7.59 16.28 7.71
CA THR A 66 6.41 16.32 6.84
C THR A 66 5.38 15.27 7.27
N ALA A 67 4.14 15.41 6.80
CA ALA A 67 3.10 14.39 7.01
C ALA A 67 3.25 13.15 6.11
N VAL A 68 4.33 13.07 5.32
CA VAL A 68 4.55 12.01 4.34
C VAL A 68 5.22 10.82 5.02
N PRO A 69 4.55 9.65 5.09
CA PRO A 69 5.14 8.44 5.62
C PRO A 69 6.14 7.87 4.61
N CYS A 70 7.36 7.60 5.07
CA CYS A 70 8.45 7.03 4.27
C CYS A 70 9.06 5.81 4.99
N GLY A 71 9.62 4.91 4.19
CA GLY A 71 10.45 3.81 4.69
C GLY A 71 11.91 4.25 4.76
N GLU A 72 12.52 4.23 5.94
CA GLU A 72 13.94 4.54 6.12
C GLU A 72 14.74 3.25 6.30
N TYR A 73 15.87 3.17 5.59
CA TYR A 73 16.84 2.08 5.69
C TYR A 73 18.22 2.68 5.95
N THR A 74 18.88 2.22 7.02
CA THR A 74 20.17 2.77 7.45
C THR A 74 21.28 1.76 7.19
N THR A 75 22.33 2.18 6.48
CA THR A 75 23.60 1.46 6.39
C THR A 75 24.70 2.29 7.07
N PRO A 76 25.88 1.70 7.39
CA PRO A 76 26.94 2.41 8.11
C PRO A 76 27.44 3.71 7.48
N GLY A 77 27.17 3.96 6.18
CA GLY A 77 27.59 5.18 5.48
C GLY A 77 26.48 5.96 4.78
N ARG A 78 25.22 5.47 4.77
CA ARG A 78 24.15 6.07 3.96
C ARG A 78 22.77 5.78 4.55
N VAL A 79 21.86 6.72 4.37
CA VAL A 79 20.44 6.56 4.69
C VAL A 79 19.64 6.53 3.38
N PHE A 80 18.90 5.46 3.15
CA PHE A 80 17.97 5.37 2.02
C PHE A 80 16.56 5.68 2.50
N VAL A 81 15.88 6.57 1.78
CA VAL A 81 14.50 6.97 2.06
C VAL A 81 13.62 6.53 0.89
N ASP A 82 12.79 5.52 1.14
CA ASP A 82 11.77 5.04 0.21
C ASP A 82 10.52 5.91 0.30
N THR A 83 10.25 6.65 -0.78
CA THR A 83 9.09 7.54 -0.88
C THR A 83 7.86 6.81 -1.43
N PRO A 84 6.64 7.29 -1.10
CA PRO A 84 5.43 6.83 -1.75
C PRO A 84 5.55 6.92 -3.28
N GLY A 85 5.06 5.91 -3.99
CA GLY A 85 5.11 5.91 -5.45
C GLY A 85 4.21 6.95 -6.10
N LEU A 86 4.68 7.53 -7.21
CA LEU A 86 3.91 8.47 -8.02
C LEU A 86 2.79 7.78 -8.80
N HIS A 87 1.56 8.28 -8.68
CA HIS A 87 0.38 7.85 -9.46
C HIS A 87 -0.35 8.98 -10.19
N ARG A 88 -0.52 10.13 -9.52
CA ARG A 88 -1.32 11.27 -10.00
C ARG A 88 -0.47 12.53 -10.14
N ALA A 89 -0.99 13.52 -10.87
CA ALA A 89 -0.44 14.88 -10.85
C ALA A 89 -0.49 15.51 -9.44
N SER A 90 -1.47 15.13 -8.60
CA SER A 90 -1.51 15.54 -7.18
C SER A 90 -0.41 14.92 -6.32
N ASP A 91 0.14 13.76 -6.73
CA ASP A 91 1.27 13.15 -6.03
C ASP A 91 2.57 13.88 -6.38
N ALA A 92 2.59 14.64 -7.49
CA ALA A 92 3.69 15.53 -7.80
C ALA A 92 3.85 16.59 -6.71
N ASP A 93 2.77 17.08 -6.07
CA ASP A 93 2.87 18.00 -4.93
C ASP A 93 3.46 17.31 -3.70
N THR A 94 3.06 16.05 -3.42
CA THR A 94 3.63 15.27 -2.30
C THR A 94 5.12 15.00 -2.50
N VAL A 95 5.50 14.62 -3.73
CA VAL A 95 6.90 14.45 -4.12
C VAL A 95 7.63 15.77 -4.13
N ARG A 96 7.03 16.88 -4.58
CA ARG A 96 7.64 18.20 -4.55
C ARG A 96 7.91 18.65 -3.12
N LEU A 97 6.97 18.46 -2.20
CA LEU A 97 7.19 18.69 -0.76
C LEU A 97 8.34 17.84 -0.21
N THR A 98 8.45 16.58 -0.66
CA THR A 98 9.55 15.68 -0.25
C THR A 98 10.89 16.17 -0.82
N LEU A 99 10.91 16.63 -2.07
CA LEU A 99 12.10 17.18 -2.73
C LEU A 99 12.50 18.56 -2.21
N GLU A 100 11.54 19.41 -1.82
CA GLU A 100 11.75 20.71 -1.18
C GLU A 100 12.36 20.55 0.22
N ALA A 101 12.03 19.45 0.92
CA ALA A 101 12.62 19.11 2.21
C ALA A 101 14.00 18.41 2.10
N LEU A 102 14.50 18.14 0.88
CA LEU A 102 15.88 17.68 0.68
C LEU A 102 16.87 18.84 0.79
N HIS A 103 18.00 18.58 1.43
CA HIS A 103 19.16 19.46 1.43
C HIS A 103 19.94 19.31 0.12
N ASP A 104 20.79 20.27 -0.19
CA ASP A 104 21.60 20.28 -1.43
C ASP A 104 22.57 19.09 -1.54
N ALA A 105 22.95 18.47 -0.42
CA ALA A 105 23.82 17.30 -0.37
C ALA A 105 23.08 15.97 -0.59
N ASP A 106 21.75 15.97 -0.64
CA ASP A 106 20.98 14.74 -0.79
C ASP A 106 20.94 14.30 -2.27
N GLU A 107 21.05 12.99 -2.49
CA GLU A 107 21.12 12.36 -3.81
C GLU A 107 19.80 11.64 -4.13
N VAL A 108 19.47 11.50 -5.41
CA VAL A 108 18.22 10.84 -5.82
C VAL A 108 18.50 9.55 -6.60
N LEU A 109 17.90 8.44 -6.18
CA LEU A 109 17.86 7.21 -6.95
C LEU A 109 16.52 7.11 -7.68
N LEU A 110 16.54 7.34 -8.99
CA LEU A 110 15.38 7.17 -9.86
C LEU A 110 15.18 5.68 -10.15
N VAL A 111 14.04 5.14 -9.76
CA VAL A 111 13.67 3.75 -10.02
C VAL A 111 12.62 3.71 -11.11
N ALA A 112 13.03 3.23 -12.29
CA ALA A 112 12.19 3.11 -13.47
C ALA A 112 12.08 1.64 -13.88
N SER A 113 10.99 1.25 -14.53
CA SER A 113 10.87 -0.12 -15.03
C SER A 113 11.33 -0.27 -16.47
N ALA A 114 12.06 -1.35 -16.77
CA ALA A 114 12.36 -1.77 -18.13
C ALA A 114 11.11 -1.89 -19.04
N THR A 115 9.94 -2.19 -18.49
CA THR A 115 8.73 -2.41 -19.29
C THR A 115 8.16 -1.15 -19.95
N GLN A 116 8.45 0.02 -19.37
CA GLN A 116 7.92 1.33 -19.77
C GLN A 116 8.95 2.43 -19.44
N LEU A 117 10.23 2.16 -19.72
CA LEU A 117 11.36 2.97 -19.26
C LEU A 117 11.25 4.44 -19.71
N ASP A 118 10.87 4.65 -20.97
CA ASP A 118 10.71 5.97 -21.57
C ASP A 118 9.62 6.80 -20.87
N GLU A 119 8.51 6.18 -20.48
CA GLU A 119 7.36 6.82 -19.83
C GLU A 119 7.68 7.16 -18.37
N ASP A 120 8.37 6.25 -17.68
CA ASP A 120 8.80 6.46 -16.30
C ASP A 120 9.81 7.61 -16.20
N LEU A 121 10.77 7.69 -17.14
CA LEU A 121 11.78 8.78 -17.13
C LEU A 121 11.21 10.14 -17.53
N ASP A 122 10.27 10.19 -18.49
CA ASP A 122 9.55 11.42 -18.85
C ASP A 122 8.78 12.02 -17.67
N LEU A 123 8.33 11.18 -16.73
CA LEU A 123 7.66 11.60 -15.50
C LEU A 123 8.66 12.04 -14.41
N LEU A 124 9.77 11.31 -14.27
CA LEU A 124 10.67 11.45 -13.13
C LEU A 124 11.73 12.54 -13.30
N LEU A 125 12.31 12.67 -14.49
CA LEU A 125 13.40 13.62 -14.75
C LEU A 125 13.02 15.09 -14.50
N PRO A 126 11.83 15.59 -14.88
CA PRO A 126 11.44 16.97 -14.58
C PRO A 126 11.41 17.29 -13.09
N LEU A 127 11.14 16.29 -12.24
CA LEU A 127 11.01 16.49 -10.80
C LEU A 127 12.37 16.70 -10.11
N VAL A 128 13.45 16.17 -10.69
CA VAL A 128 14.79 16.17 -10.07
C VAL A 128 15.79 17.08 -10.79
N GLN A 129 15.29 18.07 -11.55
CA GLN A 129 16.16 19.04 -12.23
C GLN A 129 17.08 19.76 -11.25
N GLY A 130 18.35 19.92 -11.65
CA GLY A 130 19.37 20.59 -10.83
C GLY A 130 19.88 19.75 -9.65
N ARG A 131 19.41 18.51 -9.47
CA ARG A 131 19.90 17.58 -8.44
C ARG A 131 20.89 16.57 -9.03
N ARG A 132 21.54 15.82 -8.13
CA ARG A 132 22.35 14.67 -8.49
C ARG A 132 21.51 13.40 -8.42
N ALA A 133 21.52 12.61 -9.49
CA ALA A 133 20.74 11.38 -9.54
C ALA A 133 21.46 10.21 -10.22
N SER A 134 20.99 9.01 -9.88
CA SER A 134 21.30 7.74 -10.55
C SER A 134 20.00 7.05 -10.96
N VAL A 135 20.06 6.13 -11.93
CA VAL A 135 18.87 5.44 -12.45
C VAL A 135 19.01 3.93 -12.27
N ALA A 136 18.10 3.34 -11.52
CA ALA A 136 17.91 1.89 -11.45
C ALA A 136 16.76 1.47 -12.37
N VAL A 137 17.08 0.65 -13.37
CA VAL A 137 16.12 0.04 -14.30
C VAL A 137 15.74 -1.34 -13.77
N THR A 138 14.55 -1.46 -13.19
CA THR A 138 14.04 -2.69 -12.58
C THR A 138 13.25 -3.55 -13.56
N ARG A 139 12.93 -4.78 -13.15
CA ARG A 139 12.22 -5.78 -13.96
C ARG A 139 12.99 -6.16 -15.23
N TRP A 140 14.31 -6.23 -15.10
CA TRP A 140 15.21 -6.59 -16.20
C TRP A 140 15.00 -8.04 -16.68
N ASP A 141 14.43 -8.90 -15.83
CA ASP A 141 14.02 -10.28 -16.12
C ASP A 141 12.96 -10.38 -17.23
N LEU A 142 12.20 -9.32 -17.48
CA LEU A 142 11.16 -9.28 -18.51
C LEU A 142 11.69 -8.90 -19.90
N VAL A 143 12.95 -8.48 -20.01
CA VAL A 143 13.56 -8.03 -21.26
C VAL A 143 13.97 -9.24 -22.10
N ALA A 144 13.38 -9.42 -23.28
CA ALA A 144 13.71 -10.54 -24.17
C ALA A 144 15.06 -10.34 -24.88
N ASP A 145 15.29 -9.17 -25.47
CA ASP A 145 16.54 -8.83 -26.16
C ASP A 145 17.44 -8.00 -25.25
N HIS A 146 18.22 -8.69 -24.42
CA HIS A 146 19.16 -8.04 -23.51
C HIS A 146 20.25 -7.24 -24.23
N ALA A 147 20.65 -7.64 -25.45
CA ALA A 147 21.74 -6.96 -26.16
C ALA A 147 21.28 -5.58 -26.65
N ALA A 148 20.13 -5.53 -27.34
CA ALA A 148 19.56 -4.26 -27.80
C ALA A 148 19.17 -3.34 -26.64
N ALA A 149 18.57 -3.91 -25.58
CA ALA A 149 18.17 -3.13 -24.41
C ALA A 149 19.36 -2.58 -23.62
N ARG A 150 20.45 -3.36 -23.44
CA ARG A 150 21.70 -2.85 -22.84
C ARG A 150 22.31 -1.75 -23.68
N ALA A 151 22.37 -1.91 -25.00
CA ALA A 151 22.88 -0.87 -25.88
C ALA A 151 22.06 0.42 -25.77
N ALA A 152 20.73 0.32 -25.65
CA ALA A 152 19.86 1.47 -25.43
C ALA A 152 20.15 2.18 -24.10
N ILE A 153 20.30 1.43 -23.01
CA ILE A 153 20.66 2.00 -21.69
C ILE A 153 22.02 2.70 -21.74
N VAL A 154 23.03 2.10 -22.36
CA VAL A 154 24.36 2.72 -22.50
C VAL A 154 24.27 4.04 -23.26
N ARG A 155 23.51 4.09 -24.37
CA ARG A 155 23.27 5.36 -25.10
C ARG A 155 22.57 6.40 -24.22
N MET A 156 21.58 5.99 -23.42
CA MET A 156 20.87 6.89 -22.52
C MET A 156 21.79 7.43 -21.42
N ALA A 157 22.62 6.58 -20.81
CA ALA A 157 23.60 6.98 -19.80
C ALA A 157 24.60 8.01 -20.36
N LEU A 158 25.15 7.75 -21.55
CA LEU A 158 26.09 8.66 -22.22
C LEU A 158 25.46 10.01 -22.60
N THR A 159 24.21 10.00 -23.04
CA THR A 159 23.52 11.23 -23.49
C THR A 159 22.95 12.06 -22.35
N THR A 160 22.53 11.42 -21.25
CA THR A 160 22.01 12.12 -20.07
C THR A 160 23.12 12.50 -19.07
N GLY A 161 24.26 11.80 -19.10
CA GLY A 161 25.32 11.94 -18.11
C GLY A 161 24.97 11.32 -16.74
N LEU A 162 23.93 10.48 -16.68
CA LEU A 162 23.52 9.80 -15.45
C LEU A 162 24.00 8.34 -15.46
N PRO A 163 24.38 7.78 -14.30
CA PRO A 163 24.68 6.35 -14.19
C PRO A 163 23.37 5.54 -14.22
N PHE A 164 23.31 4.56 -15.12
CA PHE A 164 22.19 3.62 -15.24
C PHE A 164 22.63 2.21 -14.84
N VAL A 165 21.85 1.56 -14.00
CA VAL A 165 22.06 0.16 -13.59
C VAL A 165 20.79 -0.62 -13.85
N ALA A 166 20.90 -1.77 -14.52
CA ALA A 166 19.76 -2.60 -14.89
C ALA A 166 19.76 -3.91 -14.10
N LEU A 167 18.68 -4.20 -13.37
CA LEU A 167 18.60 -5.37 -12.49
C LEU A 167 17.18 -5.87 -12.21
N ASP A 168 17.05 -7.08 -11.66
CA ASP A 168 15.83 -7.55 -11.01
C ASP A 168 15.86 -7.20 -9.52
N ALA A 169 14.99 -6.28 -9.09
CA ALA A 169 14.90 -5.85 -7.69
C ALA A 169 14.51 -6.98 -6.71
N ARG A 170 13.89 -8.07 -7.18
CA ARG A 170 13.48 -9.20 -6.33
C ARG A 170 14.61 -10.19 -6.08
N ARG A 171 15.50 -10.35 -7.04
CA ARG A 171 16.63 -11.29 -7.02
C ARG A 171 17.84 -10.68 -7.72
N PRO A 172 18.41 -9.59 -7.18
CA PRO A 172 19.58 -9.00 -7.80
C PRO A 172 20.78 -9.94 -7.61
N ASP A 173 21.60 -10.04 -8.63
CA ASP A 173 22.91 -10.66 -8.56
C ASP A 173 23.90 -9.76 -7.82
N ALA A 174 24.95 -10.35 -7.25
CA ALA A 174 25.95 -9.62 -6.46
C ALA A 174 26.61 -8.50 -7.28
N ALA A 175 26.89 -8.76 -8.56
CA ALA A 175 27.47 -7.78 -9.48
C ALA A 175 26.56 -6.55 -9.68
N ALA A 176 25.24 -6.75 -9.87
CA ALA A 176 24.35 -5.60 -10.04
C ALA A 176 24.13 -4.82 -8.73
N LEU A 177 24.25 -5.46 -7.56
CA LEU A 177 24.25 -4.74 -6.29
C LEU A 177 25.50 -3.87 -6.14
N GLU A 178 26.67 -4.38 -6.51
CA GLU A 178 27.92 -3.61 -6.54
C GLU A 178 27.82 -2.44 -7.52
N ASP A 179 27.31 -2.67 -8.74
CA ASP A 179 27.07 -1.62 -9.74
C ASP A 179 26.09 -0.56 -9.22
N LEU A 180 25.02 -0.98 -8.51
CA LEU A 180 24.04 -0.07 -7.92
C LEU A 180 24.67 0.78 -6.80
N GLU A 181 25.48 0.18 -5.94
CA GLU A 181 26.20 0.90 -4.88
C GLU A 181 27.19 1.91 -5.47
N ALA A 182 27.91 1.55 -6.53
CA ALA A 182 28.77 2.46 -7.28
C ALA A 182 27.98 3.61 -7.92
N ALA A 183 26.83 3.32 -8.52
CA ALA A 183 25.98 4.35 -9.14
C ALA A 183 25.36 5.31 -8.11
N VAL A 184 25.02 4.82 -6.92
CA VAL A 184 24.49 5.64 -5.82
C VAL A 184 25.58 6.47 -5.15
N THR A 185 26.83 6.00 -5.11
CA THR A 185 27.96 6.76 -4.55
C THR A 185 28.53 7.81 -5.51
N ALA A 186 28.32 7.65 -6.81
CA ALA A 186 28.76 8.60 -7.84
C ALA A 186 27.60 9.06 -8.76
N PRO A 187 26.56 9.75 -8.24
CA PRO A 187 25.44 10.19 -9.07
C PRO A 187 25.82 11.33 -10.02
N GLY A 188 25.17 11.34 -11.18
CA GLY A 188 25.35 12.35 -12.23
C GLY A 188 24.48 13.58 -12.00
N ALA A 189 24.86 14.72 -12.57
CA ALA A 189 24.05 15.94 -12.50
C ALA A 189 22.89 15.87 -13.51
N VAL A 190 21.65 16.04 -13.05
CA VAL A 190 20.47 16.04 -13.91
C VAL A 190 20.36 17.37 -14.66
N ARG A 191 20.62 17.32 -15.97
CA ARG A 191 20.62 18.50 -16.86
C ARG A 191 19.46 18.53 -17.86
N HIS A 192 18.74 17.43 -17.99
CA HIS A 192 17.70 17.26 -19.00
C HIS A 192 16.38 16.91 -18.34
N GLU A 193 15.31 17.61 -18.73
CA GLU A 193 13.94 17.32 -18.29
C GLU A 193 13.38 16.03 -18.92
N ARG A 194 13.97 15.57 -20.03
CA ARG A 194 13.63 14.33 -20.72
C ARG A 194 14.88 13.68 -21.25
N THR A 195 14.83 12.36 -21.48
CA THR A 195 15.98 11.69 -22.10
C THR A 195 16.14 12.16 -23.55
N PRO A 196 17.35 12.57 -23.97
CA PRO A 196 17.59 12.97 -25.37
C PRO A 196 17.37 11.82 -26.35
N VAL A 197 17.63 10.59 -25.88
CA VAL A 197 17.43 9.35 -26.62
C VAL A 197 16.41 8.48 -25.89
N ARG A 198 15.51 7.88 -26.66
CA ARG A 198 14.54 6.90 -26.17
C ARG A 198 15.17 5.51 -26.09
N ALA A 199 14.73 4.72 -25.11
CA ALA A 199 15.03 3.30 -25.03
C ALA A 199 14.49 2.58 -26.27
N GLY A 200 13.29 2.97 -26.73
CA GLY A 200 12.70 2.49 -27.99
C GLY A 200 12.09 1.09 -27.90
N PHE A 201 11.98 0.54 -26.69
CA PHE A 201 11.28 -0.72 -26.43
C PHE A 201 10.22 -0.53 -25.35
N ARG A 202 9.09 -1.22 -25.53
CA ARG A 202 8.01 -1.30 -24.55
C ARG A 202 7.61 -2.75 -24.39
N ILE A 203 7.51 -3.21 -23.15
CA ILE A 203 7.20 -4.60 -22.84
C ILE A 203 5.78 -4.63 -22.29
N GLU A 204 4.85 -5.10 -23.11
CA GLU A 204 3.46 -5.27 -22.68
C GLU A 204 3.22 -6.69 -22.15
N PRO A 205 2.42 -6.83 -21.07
CA PRO A 205 2.03 -8.15 -20.60
C PRO A 205 1.18 -8.89 -21.64
N ARG A 206 1.28 -10.23 -21.64
CA ARG A 206 0.40 -11.08 -22.47
C ARG A 206 -1.06 -10.83 -22.11
N ARG A 207 -1.88 -10.71 -23.16
CA ARG A 207 -3.34 -10.60 -23.05
C ARG A 207 -3.92 -11.90 -22.50
N GLY A 208 -4.73 -11.80 -21.47
CA GLY A 208 -5.44 -12.93 -20.85
C GLY A 208 -6.95 -12.70 -20.76
N LEU A 209 -7.64 -13.57 -20.03
CA LEU A 209 -9.10 -13.52 -19.82
C LEU A 209 -9.57 -12.18 -19.23
N LEU A 210 -8.75 -11.58 -18.34
CA LEU A 210 -9.03 -10.30 -17.68
C LEU A 210 -8.97 -9.09 -18.63
N ASP A 211 -8.33 -9.22 -19.79
CA ASP A 211 -8.18 -8.13 -20.77
C ASP A 211 -9.35 -8.03 -21.76
N HIS A 212 -10.31 -8.96 -21.69
CA HIS A 212 -11.46 -8.96 -22.57
C HIS A 212 -12.44 -7.86 -22.17
N ALA A 213 -12.93 -7.05 -23.11
CA ALA A 213 -13.75 -5.88 -22.80
C ALA A 213 -15.05 -6.20 -22.02
N VAL A 214 -15.67 -7.34 -22.31
CA VAL A 214 -16.94 -7.79 -21.69
C VAL A 214 -16.73 -8.86 -20.63
N ALA A 215 -15.92 -9.88 -20.91
CA ALA A 215 -15.67 -10.97 -19.98
C ALA A 215 -14.66 -10.61 -18.88
N GLY A 216 -13.80 -9.62 -19.11
CA GLY A 216 -12.74 -9.19 -18.19
C GLY A 216 -13.28 -8.68 -16.85
N PRO A 217 -14.25 -7.72 -16.82
CA PRO A 217 -14.85 -7.27 -15.57
C PRO A 217 -15.53 -8.40 -14.78
N ALA A 218 -16.28 -9.28 -15.45
CA ALA A 218 -16.95 -10.40 -14.80
C ALA A 218 -15.94 -11.39 -14.21
N ALA A 219 -14.90 -11.74 -14.97
CA ALA A 219 -13.79 -12.57 -14.49
C ALA A 219 -13.03 -11.91 -13.33
N GLY A 220 -12.82 -10.59 -13.39
CA GLY A 220 -12.23 -9.80 -12.32
C GLY A 220 -13.06 -9.90 -11.04
N VAL A 221 -14.37 -9.68 -11.11
CA VAL A 221 -15.28 -9.78 -9.95
C VAL A 221 -15.27 -11.21 -9.38
N ALA A 222 -15.35 -12.23 -10.24
CA ALA A 222 -15.32 -13.62 -9.80
C ALA A 222 -14.02 -13.97 -9.07
N LEU A 223 -12.87 -13.57 -9.64
CA LEU A 223 -11.56 -13.79 -9.06
C LEU A 223 -11.35 -12.97 -7.78
N LEU A 224 -12.04 -11.84 -7.64
CA LEU A 224 -12.00 -11.02 -6.44
C LEU A 224 -12.84 -11.61 -5.29
N VAL A 225 -13.98 -12.22 -5.58
CA VAL A 225 -14.84 -12.91 -4.59
C VAL A 225 -14.18 -14.20 -4.10
N LEU A 226 -13.45 -14.89 -4.98
CA LEU A 226 -12.83 -16.19 -4.70
C LEU A 226 -12.02 -16.25 -3.39
N PRO A 227 -11.04 -15.37 -3.11
CA PRO A 227 -10.27 -15.45 -1.87
C PRO A 227 -11.11 -15.17 -0.61
N ALA A 228 -12.13 -14.31 -0.69
CA ALA A 228 -13.06 -14.07 0.41
C ALA A 228 -13.89 -15.34 0.70
N LEU A 229 -14.42 -15.98 -0.35
CA LEU A 229 -15.15 -17.23 -0.23
C LEU A 229 -14.28 -18.35 0.34
N LEU A 230 -13.07 -18.53 -0.18
CA LEU A 230 -12.12 -19.52 0.31
C LEU A 230 -11.74 -19.28 1.77
N ALA A 231 -11.52 -18.03 2.17
CA ALA A 231 -11.21 -17.67 3.55
C ALA A 231 -12.37 -18.01 4.48
N VAL A 232 -13.61 -17.65 4.14
CA VAL A 232 -14.79 -17.96 4.95
C VAL A 232 -14.99 -19.47 5.06
N LEU A 233 -14.89 -20.21 3.95
CA LEU A 233 -15.06 -21.66 3.96
C LEU A 233 -13.98 -22.38 4.77
N ALA A 234 -12.72 -21.96 4.64
CA ALA A 234 -11.62 -22.55 5.39
C ALA A 234 -11.72 -22.20 6.89
N ALA A 235 -12.04 -20.95 7.21
CA ALA A 235 -12.15 -20.48 8.58
C ALA A 235 -13.33 -21.09 9.32
N ASN A 236 -14.49 -21.22 8.69
CA ASN A 236 -15.64 -21.89 9.30
C ASN A 236 -15.33 -23.36 9.60
N ARG A 237 -14.59 -24.05 8.72
CA ARG A 237 -14.14 -25.42 9.00
C ARG A 237 -13.15 -25.47 10.16
N ALA A 238 -12.20 -24.54 10.23
CA ALA A 238 -11.26 -24.47 11.34
C ALA A 238 -11.96 -24.15 12.67
N ALA A 239 -12.91 -23.21 12.66
CA ALA A 239 -13.70 -22.83 13.82
C ALA A 239 -14.54 -24.01 14.33
N ALA A 240 -15.22 -24.75 13.44
CA ALA A 240 -15.99 -25.93 13.81
C ALA A 240 -15.14 -27.05 14.47
N LEU A 241 -13.83 -27.11 14.17
CA LEU A 241 -12.90 -28.04 14.83
C LEU A 241 -12.43 -27.54 16.20
N LEU A 242 -12.28 -26.21 16.36
CA LEU A 242 -11.74 -25.57 17.56
C LEU A 242 -12.80 -25.28 18.62
N GLU A 243 -14.02 -24.96 18.21
CA GLU A 243 -15.17 -24.65 19.07
C GLU A 243 -15.38 -25.68 20.18
N PRO A 244 -15.49 -27.00 19.92
CA PRO A 244 -15.72 -27.97 21.00
C PRO A 244 -14.54 -28.05 21.99
N LEU A 245 -13.30 -27.80 21.55
CA LEU A 245 -12.15 -27.77 22.46
C LEU A 245 -12.21 -26.55 23.39
N VAL A 246 -12.64 -25.40 22.87
CA VAL A 246 -12.76 -24.18 23.64
C VAL A 246 -13.93 -24.28 24.61
N GLU A 247 -15.08 -24.77 24.18
CA GLU A 247 -16.25 -25.00 25.04
C GLU A 247 -15.92 -25.94 26.20
N ALA A 248 -15.16 -27.01 25.95
CA ALA A 248 -14.72 -27.94 27.00
C ALA A 248 -13.90 -27.26 28.11
N GLY A 249 -13.20 -26.17 27.79
CA GLY A 249 -12.47 -25.37 28.78
C GLY A 249 -13.31 -24.23 29.38
N THR A 250 -14.18 -23.60 28.61
CA THR A 250 -14.88 -22.37 29.04
C THR A 250 -16.14 -22.64 29.84
N ILE A 251 -16.92 -23.67 29.47
CA ILE A 251 -18.15 -24.06 30.18
C ILE A 251 -17.89 -24.36 31.66
N PRO A 252 -16.92 -25.22 32.05
CA PRO A 252 -16.68 -25.51 33.47
C PRO A 252 -16.17 -24.29 34.25
N LEU A 253 -15.47 -23.35 33.60
CA LEU A 253 -15.08 -22.08 34.21
C LEU A 253 -16.28 -21.14 34.40
N ALA A 254 -17.22 -21.11 33.44
CA ALA A 254 -18.43 -20.32 33.53
C ALA A 254 -19.34 -20.82 34.66
N GLU A 255 -19.50 -22.14 34.82
CA GLU A 255 -20.28 -22.76 35.89
C GLU A 255 -19.79 -22.39 37.30
N GLN A 256 -18.48 -22.22 37.50
CA GLN A 256 -17.91 -21.79 38.78
C GLN A 256 -18.32 -20.37 39.19
N THR A 257 -18.77 -19.55 38.23
CA THR A 257 -19.17 -18.16 38.47
C THR A 257 -20.67 -17.99 38.72
N VAL A 258 -21.47 -19.06 38.65
CA VAL A 258 -22.93 -19.02 38.87
C VAL A 258 -23.31 -18.53 40.27
N GLY A 259 -22.44 -18.72 41.27
CA GLY A 259 -22.65 -18.23 42.64
C GLY A 259 -22.27 -16.76 42.89
N TRP A 260 -21.80 -16.04 41.87
CA TRP A 260 -21.32 -14.66 42.01
C TRP A 260 -22.48 -13.64 42.00
N PRO A 261 -22.25 -12.38 42.42
CA PRO A 261 -23.27 -11.34 42.36
C PRO A 261 -23.87 -11.21 40.96
N GLY A 262 -25.19 -11.05 40.85
CA GLY A 262 -25.93 -11.24 39.59
C GLY A 262 -25.41 -10.44 38.39
N LEU A 263 -24.88 -9.24 38.58
CA LEU A 263 -24.25 -8.47 37.51
C LEU A 263 -22.93 -9.12 37.02
N LEU A 264 -22.07 -9.55 37.95
CA LEU A 264 -20.79 -10.19 37.64
C LEU A 264 -21.00 -11.56 36.99
N ALA A 265 -21.93 -12.37 37.53
CA ALA A 265 -22.28 -13.66 36.95
C ALA A 265 -22.85 -13.48 35.52
N ALA A 266 -23.74 -12.51 35.30
CA ALA A 266 -24.27 -12.22 33.97
C ALA A 266 -23.19 -11.73 32.99
N MET A 267 -22.27 -10.88 33.44
CA MET A 267 -21.18 -10.36 32.60
C MET A 267 -20.14 -11.43 32.24
N LEU A 268 -19.86 -12.39 33.12
CA LEU A 268 -18.86 -13.43 32.87
C LEU A 268 -19.47 -14.67 32.22
N ALA A 269 -20.59 -15.17 32.73
CA ALA A 269 -21.15 -16.48 32.37
C ALA A 269 -22.59 -16.43 31.83
N GLY A 270 -23.18 -15.25 31.63
CA GLY A 270 -24.46 -15.14 30.92
C GLY A 270 -24.36 -15.61 29.46
N ASP A 271 -25.49 -15.66 28.75
CA ASP A 271 -25.54 -16.12 27.35
C ASP A 271 -24.64 -15.30 26.39
N TYR A 272 -24.35 -14.06 26.76
CA TYR A 272 -23.41 -13.16 26.06
C TYR A 272 -22.23 -12.75 26.94
N GLY A 273 -21.93 -13.55 27.96
CA GLY A 273 -20.87 -13.32 28.92
C GLY A 273 -19.47 -13.42 28.30
N LEU A 274 -18.48 -12.86 29.00
CA LEU A 274 -17.10 -12.83 28.54
C LEU A 274 -16.49 -14.24 28.41
N LEU A 275 -16.81 -15.18 29.31
CA LEU A 275 -16.29 -16.55 29.26
C LEU A 275 -17.04 -17.43 28.26
N THR A 276 -18.34 -17.18 28.06
CA THR A 276 -19.20 -17.97 27.16
C THR A 276 -19.04 -17.54 25.71
N MET A 277 -19.15 -16.24 25.40
CA MET A 277 -19.06 -15.73 24.03
C MET A 277 -17.66 -15.24 23.64
N GLY A 278 -16.87 -14.71 24.58
CA GLY A 278 -15.57 -14.11 24.26
C GLY A 278 -14.62 -15.07 23.53
N PRO A 279 -14.28 -16.24 24.09
CA PRO A 279 -13.43 -17.23 23.45
C PRO A 279 -13.96 -17.70 22.09
N LEU A 280 -15.28 -17.91 21.98
CA LEU A 280 -15.92 -18.29 20.72
C LEU A 280 -15.72 -17.22 19.64
N LEU A 281 -15.87 -15.93 19.96
CA LEU A 281 -15.61 -14.85 19.01
C LEU A 281 -14.19 -14.89 18.45
N PHE A 282 -13.17 -15.23 19.27
CA PHE A 282 -11.80 -15.40 18.79
C PHE A 282 -11.65 -16.63 17.88
N VAL A 283 -12.27 -17.76 18.24
CA VAL A 283 -12.27 -18.99 17.44
C VAL A 283 -12.84 -18.75 16.05
N TRP A 284 -13.90 -17.95 15.93
CA TRP A 284 -14.55 -17.66 14.65
C TRP A 284 -13.86 -16.52 13.87
N ALA A 285 -13.31 -15.50 14.55
CA ALA A 285 -12.71 -14.35 13.90
C ALA A 285 -11.25 -14.58 13.46
N VAL A 286 -10.41 -15.16 14.32
CA VAL A 286 -8.95 -15.23 14.09
C VAL A 286 -8.59 -16.07 12.86
N PRO A 287 -9.13 -17.29 12.66
CA PRO A 287 -8.85 -18.08 11.46
C PRO A 287 -9.26 -17.37 10.19
N THR A 288 -10.41 -16.68 10.22
CA THR A 288 -10.91 -15.90 9.07
C THR A 288 -9.92 -14.83 8.69
N VAL A 289 -9.46 -14.01 9.65
CA VAL A 289 -8.48 -12.95 9.40
C VAL A 289 -7.15 -13.51 8.90
N LEU A 290 -6.67 -14.62 9.49
CA LEU A 290 -5.39 -15.22 9.13
C LEU A 290 -5.40 -15.77 7.70
N VAL A 291 -6.36 -16.64 7.36
CA VAL A 291 -6.48 -17.22 6.02
C VAL A 291 -6.66 -16.11 4.98
N TYR A 292 -7.49 -15.13 5.30
CA TYR A 292 -7.71 -13.98 4.42
C TYR A 292 -6.43 -13.18 4.17
N ALA A 293 -5.67 -12.87 5.22
CA ALA A 293 -4.42 -12.13 5.12
C ALA A 293 -3.39 -12.85 4.24
N VAL A 294 -3.30 -14.18 4.36
CA VAL A 294 -2.41 -15.02 3.52
C VAL A 294 -2.84 -15.00 2.06
N LEU A 295 -4.13 -15.23 1.77
CA LEU A 295 -4.66 -15.22 0.40
C LEU A 295 -4.49 -13.85 -0.27
N LEU A 296 -4.77 -12.77 0.47
CA LEU A 296 -4.57 -11.41 0.00
C LEU A 296 -3.08 -11.10 -0.23
N GLY A 297 -2.22 -11.56 0.67
CA GLY A 297 -0.77 -11.47 0.52
C GLY A 297 -0.30 -12.10 -0.79
N ALA A 298 -0.79 -13.31 -1.11
CA ALA A 298 -0.49 -14.00 -2.37
C ALA A 298 -1.02 -13.23 -3.60
N TYR A 299 -2.23 -12.67 -3.54
CA TYR A 299 -2.81 -11.87 -4.63
C TYR A 299 -2.02 -10.59 -4.91
N LYS A 300 -1.50 -9.96 -3.87
CA LYS A 300 -0.63 -8.78 -4.00
C LYS A 300 0.76 -9.15 -4.51
N ALA A 301 1.35 -10.20 -3.96
CA ALA A 301 2.69 -10.65 -4.34
C ALA A 301 2.76 -11.09 -5.81
N SER A 302 1.70 -11.72 -6.33
CA SER A 302 1.59 -12.11 -7.74
C SER A 302 1.17 -10.97 -8.68
N GLY A 303 0.83 -9.78 -8.18
CA GLY A 303 0.31 -8.68 -9.00
C GLY A 303 -1.12 -8.89 -9.51
N LEU A 304 -1.79 -9.97 -9.11
CA LEU A 304 -3.14 -10.32 -9.54
C LEU A 304 -4.18 -9.29 -9.08
N ALA A 305 -4.02 -8.75 -7.86
CA ALA A 305 -4.90 -7.71 -7.33
C ALA A 305 -4.95 -6.46 -8.23
N ASP A 306 -3.82 -6.11 -8.85
CA ASP A 306 -3.70 -4.94 -9.75
C ASP A 306 -4.34 -5.25 -11.10
N ARG A 307 -4.20 -6.48 -11.61
CA ARG A 307 -4.89 -6.93 -12.82
C ARG A 307 -6.41 -7.00 -12.66
N ILE A 308 -6.89 -7.46 -11.50
CA ILE A 308 -8.32 -7.44 -11.18
C ILE A 308 -8.81 -5.99 -11.15
N GLY A 309 -8.05 -5.08 -10.54
CA GLY A 309 -8.38 -3.66 -10.48
C GLY A 309 -8.54 -3.03 -11.86
N THR A 310 -7.58 -3.26 -12.76
CA THR A 310 -7.64 -2.77 -14.16
C THR A 310 -8.84 -3.33 -14.91
N ALA A 311 -9.15 -4.62 -14.76
CA ALA A 311 -10.29 -5.26 -15.42
C ALA A 311 -11.65 -4.72 -14.93
N ILE A 312 -11.79 -4.42 -13.63
CA ILE A 312 -13.06 -3.93 -13.04
C ILE A 312 -13.18 -2.40 -13.14
N HIS A 313 -12.08 -1.67 -13.35
CA HIS A 313 -12.05 -0.20 -13.39
C HIS A 313 -13.18 0.44 -14.22
N PRO A 314 -13.54 -0.04 -15.42
CA PRO A 314 -14.62 0.54 -16.22
C PRO A 314 -15.99 0.55 -15.51
N LEU A 315 -16.29 -0.45 -14.67
CA LEU A 315 -17.55 -0.54 -13.91
C LEU A 315 -17.60 0.45 -12.74
N LEU A 316 -16.44 0.84 -12.21
CA LEU A 316 -16.33 1.60 -10.96
C LEU A 316 -16.13 3.09 -11.14
N ARG A 317 -15.55 3.48 -12.29
CA ARG A 317 -15.34 4.87 -12.67
C ARG A 317 -16.58 5.75 -12.51
N PRO A 318 -17.82 5.33 -12.86
CA PRO A 318 -19.01 6.15 -12.64
C PRO A 318 -19.28 6.43 -11.16
N VAL A 319 -18.89 5.51 -10.28
CA VAL A 319 -19.13 5.57 -8.84
C VAL A 319 -18.03 6.34 -8.10
N GLY A 320 -16.91 6.63 -8.77
CA GLY A 320 -15.78 7.36 -8.19
C GLY A 320 -14.83 6.49 -7.37
N LEU A 321 -14.93 5.16 -7.50
CA LEU A 321 -13.98 4.20 -6.93
C LEU A 321 -12.92 3.80 -7.97
N HIS A 322 -11.69 3.60 -7.51
CA HIS A 322 -10.59 3.13 -8.36
C HIS A 322 -10.58 1.60 -8.44
N GLY A 323 -9.94 1.04 -9.46
CA GLY A 323 -9.78 -0.41 -9.60
C GLY A 323 -9.13 -1.03 -8.36
N ARG A 324 -8.09 -0.37 -7.80
CA ARG A 324 -7.42 -0.77 -6.56
C ARG A 324 -8.30 -0.61 -5.30
N ASP A 325 -9.31 0.26 -5.32
CA ASP A 325 -10.25 0.43 -4.20
C ASP A 325 -11.23 -0.72 -4.11
N VAL A 326 -11.62 -1.30 -5.25
CA VAL A 326 -12.63 -2.35 -5.29
C VAL A 326 -12.16 -3.60 -4.59
N THR A 327 -10.88 -3.93 -4.78
CA THR A 327 -10.29 -5.08 -4.13
C THR A 327 -10.54 -4.98 -2.64
N ARG A 328 -10.21 -3.82 -2.04
CA ARG A 328 -10.33 -3.46 -0.61
C ARG A 328 -11.77 -3.35 -0.13
N THR A 329 -12.62 -2.72 -0.92
CA THR A 329 -14.05 -2.54 -0.60
C THR A 329 -14.75 -3.88 -0.52
N LEU A 330 -14.48 -4.78 -1.47
CA LEU A 330 -15.03 -6.13 -1.43
C LEU A 330 -14.46 -6.96 -0.26
N MET A 331 -13.19 -6.74 0.12
CA MET A 331 -12.61 -7.38 1.32
C MET A 331 -13.38 -7.06 2.60
N GLY A 332 -14.00 -5.88 2.67
CA GLY A 332 -14.80 -5.48 3.81
C GLY A 332 -15.91 -6.48 4.11
N PHE A 333 -16.53 -7.06 3.06
CA PHE A 333 -17.59 -8.06 3.23
C PHE A 333 -17.11 -9.34 3.91
N GLY A 334 -15.79 -9.62 3.84
CA GLY A 334 -15.14 -10.62 4.66
C GLY A 334 -14.80 -10.07 6.04
N CYS A 335 -13.85 -9.14 6.12
CA CYS A 335 -13.46 -8.53 7.38
C CYS A 335 -13.06 -7.06 7.21
N ASN A 336 -13.82 -6.17 7.85
CA ASN A 336 -13.61 -4.72 7.76
C ASN A 336 -12.23 -4.29 8.28
N VAL A 337 -11.68 -4.95 9.31
CA VAL A 337 -10.40 -4.57 9.92
C VAL A 337 -9.21 -4.66 8.93
N PRO A 338 -8.87 -5.83 8.36
CA PRO A 338 -7.79 -5.93 7.39
C PRO A 338 -8.08 -5.14 6.10
N ALA A 339 -9.36 -5.02 5.71
CA ALA A 339 -9.76 -4.19 4.57
C ALA A 339 -9.36 -2.72 4.78
N ILE A 340 -9.74 -2.13 5.93
CA ILE A 340 -9.43 -0.75 6.28
C ILE A 340 -7.91 -0.55 6.46
N ILE A 341 -7.22 -1.45 7.15
CA ILE A 341 -5.76 -1.38 7.31
C ILE A 341 -5.08 -1.38 5.93
N SER A 342 -5.52 -2.24 5.01
CA SER A 342 -4.98 -2.30 3.66
C SER A 342 -5.29 -1.06 2.81
N ALA A 343 -6.39 -0.36 3.09
CA ALA A 343 -6.73 0.92 2.46
C ALA A 343 -5.85 2.07 2.96
N ARG A 344 -5.41 2.03 4.23
CA ARG A 344 -4.48 3.03 4.77
C ARG A 344 -3.08 2.93 4.16
N ALA A 345 -2.63 1.72 3.84
CA ALA A 345 -1.35 1.47 3.18
C ALA A 345 -1.35 1.73 1.67
N CYS A 346 -2.50 2.08 1.08
CA CYS A 346 -2.62 2.33 -0.35
C CYS A 346 -2.44 3.81 -0.64
N SER A 347 -1.37 4.15 -1.36
CA SER A 347 -1.11 5.54 -1.79
C SER A 347 -2.04 5.98 -2.93
N ALA A 348 -2.41 5.05 -3.82
CA ALA A 348 -3.22 5.30 -5.02
C ALA A 348 -4.74 5.41 -4.80
N CYS A 349 -5.21 4.88 -3.67
CA CYS A 349 -6.62 4.63 -3.38
C CYS A 349 -7.36 5.93 -3.02
N THR A 350 -8.66 6.03 -3.33
CA THR A 350 -9.51 7.09 -2.74
C THR A 350 -9.82 6.79 -1.28
N ARG A 351 -8.80 6.87 -0.42
CA ARG A 351 -8.83 6.40 0.97
C ARG A 351 -10.08 6.85 1.75
N PRO A 352 -10.54 8.12 1.72
CA PRO A 352 -11.76 8.51 2.42
C PRO A 352 -13.01 7.79 1.90
N THR A 353 -13.20 7.78 0.58
CA THR A 353 -14.35 7.12 -0.08
C THR A 353 -14.30 5.61 0.12
N THR A 354 -13.14 4.97 -0.03
CA THR A 354 -12.94 3.53 0.14
C THR A 354 -13.18 3.07 1.57
N VAL A 355 -12.62 3.78 2.56
CA VAL A 355 -12.86 3.47 3.97
C VAL A 355 -14.33 3.70 4.34
N GLY A 356 -14.93 4.80 3.88
CA GLY A 356 -16.35 5.07 4.08
C GLY A 356 -17.24 3.98 3.47
N ALA A 357 -16.94 3.54 2.24
CA ALA A 357 -17.67 2.46 1.57
C ALA A 357 -17.55 1.12 2.30
N ILE A 358 -16.37 0.79 2.85
CA ILE A 358 -16.19 -0.40 3.71
C ILE A 358 -17.02 -0.26 4.98
N SER A 359 -16.90 0.85 5.71
CA SER A 359 -17.56 1.04 6.99
C SER A 359 -19.08 1.12 6.90
N PHE A 360 -19.61 1.70 5.82
CA PHE A 360 -21.05 1.86 5.62
C PHE A 360 -21.68 0.68 4.88
N GLY A 361 -21.02 0.19 3.84
CA GLY A 361 -21.61 -0.69 2.85
C GLY A 361 -21.27 -2.18 3.00
N ALA A 362 -20.11 -2.49 3.58
CA ALA A 362 -19.63 -3.85 3.68
C ALA A 362 -20.06 -4.51 5.00
N ALA A 363 -21.09 -5.36 4.92
CA ALA A 363 -21.46 -6.22 6.04
C ALA A 363 -20.33 -7.23 6.28
N CYS A 364 -19.67 -7.16 7.43
CA CYS A 364 -18.56 -8.07 7.75
C CYS A 364 -19.04 -9.52 7.84
N SER A 365 -18.12 -10.48 7.81
CA SER A 365 -18.44 -11.92 7.88
C SER A 365 -19.40 -12.27 9.02
N TYR A 366 -19.26 -11.62 10.18
CA TYR A 366 -20.14 -11.81 11.33
C TYR A 366 -21.55 -11.24 11.09
N GLN A 367 -21.66 -9.99 10.61
CA GLN A 367 -22.96 -9.37 10.31
C GLN A 367 -23.70 -10.11 9.19
N LEU A 368 -22.97 -10.52 8.15
CA LEU A 368 -23.50 -11.31 7.06
C LEU A 368 -23.97 -12.67 7.59
N GLY A 369 -23.13 -13.41 8.34
CA GLY A 369 -23.49 -14.69 8.94
C GLY A 369 -24.71 -14.62 9.86
N ALA A 370 -24.76 -13.64 10.77
CA ALA A 370 -25.89 -13.44 11.67
C ALA A 370 -27.19 -13.14 10.91
N THR A 371 -27.14 -12.28 9.89
CA THR A 371 -28.31 -11.95 9.07
C THR A 371 -28.82 -13.17 8.29
N LEU A 372 -27.89 -13.96 7.71
CA LEU A 372 -28.24 -15.20 7.02
C LEU A 372 -28.87 -16.22 7.98
N ALA A 373 -28.35 -16.35 9.20
CA ALA A 373 -28.90 -17.23 10.23
C ALA A 373 -30.33 -16.82 10.61
N VAL A 374 -30.61 -15.52 10.76
CA VAL A 374 -31.96 -15.00 11.01
C VAL A 374 -32.91 -15.32 9.85
N PHE A 375 -32.46 -15.14 8.60
CA PHE A 375 -33.27 -15.49 7.43
C PHE A 375 -33.56 -17.00 7.35
N ALA A 376 -32.58 -17.84 7.67
CA ALA A 376 -32.76 -19.28 7.74
C ALA A 376 -33.75 -19.68 8.85
N ALA A 377 -33.58 -19.13 10.06
CA ALA A 377 -34.47 -19.37 11.19
C ALA A 377 -35.92 -18.90 10.92
N ALA A 378 -36.09 -17.82 10.16
CA ALA A 378 -37.40 -17.32 9.74
C ALA A 378 -38.02 -18.10 8.56
N GLY A 379 -37.33 -19.11 8.01
CA GLY A 379 -37.78 -19.85 6.83
C GLY A 379 -37.80 -19.03 5.53
N ARG A 380 -37.04 -17.92 5.49
CA ARG A 380 -37.03 -16.96 4.38
C ARG A 380 -35.64 -16.83 3.74
N SER A 381 -35.04 -17.96 3.37
CA SER A 381 -33.72 -18.00 2.71
C SER A 381 -33.69 -17.26 1.35
N SER A 382 -34.84 -17.02 0.73
CA SER A 382 -34.94 -16.20 -0.49
C SER A 382 -34.55 -14.73 -0.26
N LEU A 383 -34.55 -14.23 0.99
CA LEU A 383 -34.16 -12.86 1.33
C LEU A 383 -32.66 -12.59 1.22
N VAL A 384 -31.84 -13.64 1.05
CA VAL A 384 -30.38 -13.49 0.90
C VAL A 384 -30.01 -12.66 -0.32
N VAL A 385 -30.63 -12.94 -1.47
CA VAL A 385 -30.37 -12.21 -2.73
C VAL A 385 -30.74 -10.73 -2.64
N PRO A 386 -31.96 -10.33 -2.23
CA PRO A 386 -32.30 -8.91 -2.11
C PRO A 386 -31.48 -8.21 -1.02
N TYR A 387 -31.08 -8.89 0.05
CA TYR A 387 -30.18 -8.33 1.06
C TYR A 387 -28.79 -8.01 0.47
N LEU A 388 -28.17 -8.94 -0.26
CA LEU A 388 -26.89 -8.70 -0.92
C LEU A 388 -27.00 -7.60 -1.99
N ALA A 389 -28.08 -7.60 -2.77
CA ALA A 389 -28.34 -6.56 -3.76
C ALA A 389 -28.49 -5.17 -3.09
N LEU A 390 -29.18 -5.10 -1.96
CA LEU A 390 -29.33 -3.88 -1.17
C LEU A 390 -27.98 -3.40 -0.63
N LEU A 391 -27.15 -4.28 -0.06
CA LEU A 391 -25.83 -3.92 0.43
C LEU A 391 -24.95 -3.36 -0.69
N VAL A 392 -24.90 -4.04 -1.84
CA VAL A 392 -24.13 -3.56 -3.00
C VAL A 392 -24.66 -2.22 -3.47
N ALA A 393 -25.98 -2.08 -3.66
CA ALA A 393 -26.60 -0.84 -4.10
C ALA A 393 -26.32 0.32 -3.13
N ALA A 394 -26.51 0.10 -1.83
CA ALA A 394 -26.24 1.08 -0.78
C ALA A 394 -24.76 1.50 -0.76
N THR A 395 -23.84 0.53 -0.92
CA THR A 395 -22.40 0.81 -1.03
C THR A 395 -22.07 1.68 -2.24
N LEU A 396 -22.62 1.36 -3.41
CA LEU A 396 -22.39 2.10 -4.65
C LEU A 396 -23.00 3.51 -4.58
N VAL A 397 -24.20 3.65 -4.03
CA VAL A 397 -24.85 4.95 -3.83
C VAL A 397 -24.03 5.80 -2.86
N TYR A 398 -23.60 5.24 -1.73
CA TYR A 398 -22.75 5.93 -0.76
C TYR A 398 -21.43 6.39 -1.40
N ALA A 399 -20.73 5.50 -2.09
CA ALA A 399 -19.48 5.82 -2.76
C ALA A 399 -19.66 6.91 -3.84
N ARG A 400 -20.76 6.89 -4.59
CA ARG A 400 -21.09 7.91 -5.59
C ARG A 400 -21.35 9.29 -4.97
N LEU A 401 -22.00 9.33 -3.81
CA LEU A 401 -22.34 10.57 -3.09
C LEU A 401 -21.13 11.18 -2.38
N THR A 402 -20.20 10.34 -1.91
CA THR A 402 -19.04 10.77 -1.12
C THR A 402 -17.75 10.91 -1.93
N SER A 403 -17.72 10.45 -3.19
CA SER A 403 -16.56 10.58 -4.06
C SER A 403 -16.42 11.98 -4.66
N ASP A 404 -15.16 12.41 -4.77
CA ASP A 404 -14.79 13.69 -5.39
C ASP A 404 -15.20 13.71 -6.89
N PRO A 405 -15.78 14.82 -7.39
CA PRO A 405 -16.02 15.03 -8.82
C PRO A 405 -14.82 14.70 -9.73
N VAL A 406 -13.59 15.01 -9.30
CA VAL A 406 -12.35 14.74 -10.06
C VAL A 406 -12.10 13.25 -10.23
N ALA A 407 -12.42 12.44 -9.22
CA ALA A 407 -12.30 10.97 -9.28
C ALA A 407 -13.27 10.33 -10.28
N ARG A 408 -14.33 11.05 -10.66
CA ARG A 408 -15.41 10.60 -11.55
C ARG A 408 -15.22 11.10 -12.99
N SER A 409 -14.24 11.97 -13.21
CA SER A 409 -14.01 12.62 -14.51
C SER A 409 -13.44 11.64 -15.54
N PRO A 410 -13.99 11.61 -16.76
CA PRO A 410 -13.47 10.75 -17.79
C PRO A 410 -12.12 11.20 -18.36
N LEU A 411 -11.75 12.47 -18.17
CA LEU A 411 -10.51 13.06 -18.68
C LEU A 411 -9.30 12.81 -17.78
N ASN A 412 -9.50 12.15 -16.65
CA ASN A 412 -8.40 11.80 -15.76
C ASN A 412 -7.67 10.56 -16.31
N THR A 413 -6.83 10.78 -17.33
CA THR A 413 -6.05 9.77 -18.06
C THR A 413 -5.00 9.08 -17.19
N LEU A 414 -4.62 9.70 -16.07
CA LEU A 414 -3.78 9.10 -15.02
C LEU A 414 -4.49 7.95 -14.27
N LEU A 415 -5.79 7.72 -14.53
CA LEU A 415 -6.58 6.62 -13.96
C LEU A 415 -6.56 5.33 -14.79
N VAL A 416 -6.03 5.36 -16.02
CA VAL A 416 -5.94 4.17 -16.87
C VAL A 416 -4.63 3.46 -16.53
N GLU A 417 -4.69 2.55 -15.56
CA GLU A 417 -3.54 1.74 -15.19
C GLU A 417 -3.06 0.89 -16.37
N PRO A 418 -1.75 0.93 -16.72
CA PRO A 418 -1.18 -0.02 -17.66
C PRO A 418 -1.28 -1.44 -17.09
N ARG A 419 -1.41 -2.42 -17.97
CA ARG A 419 -1.49 -3.83 -17.55
C ARG A 419 -0.28 -4.20 -16.68
N THR A 420 -0.54 -4.86 -15.56
CA THR A 420 0.50 -5.40 -14.68
C THR A 420 0.95 -6.80 -15.11
N PHE A 421 2.22 -7.12 -14.88
CA PHE A 421 2.73 -8.49 -15.04
C PHE A 421 2.28 -9.32 -13.84
N VAL A 422 1.80 -10.54 -14.11
CA VAL A 422 1.53 -11.54 -13.07
C VAL A 422 2.71 -12.50 -13.06
N THR A 423 3.26 -12.75 -11.87
CA THR A 423 4.46 -13.57 -11.68
C THR A 423 4.21 -14.72 -10.75
#